data_AF-A0A9R1GQ37-F1
#
_entry.id   AF-A0A9R1GQ37-F1
#
_cell.length_a   1.000
_cell.length_b   1.000
_cell.length_c   1.000
_cell.angle_alpha   90.00
_cell.angle_beta   90.00
_cell.angle_gamma   90.00
#
_symmetry.space_group_name_H-M   'P 1'
#
loop_
_entity.id
_entity.type
_entity.pdbx_description
1 polymer ?
#
loop_
_entity_poly.entity_id
_entity_poly.type
_entity_poly.pdbx_seq_one_letter_code
_entity_poly.pdbx_strand_id
1 'polypeptide(L)'
;MPLTLSPPRLLLLLRRRQAKVQEPRSTARPCRGARLSCAPDEVAATDAEQQQGEEEEELVLLASYRTAFNEVIMVIDSPSNRYLVLDPTRNVHSILPKKSAWTNSYWDECVSLPTVVPRGPVALLGLGAGTAAHMMLEVWPWIQLIGWEIDPTVIELSRDYFGMSTLEKTTELGGSLSVHIGDALSPSATVEGGFAGIVVDLFADGKVLPQLQE
;
A
#
# COMPACT_ATOMS: atom_id res chain seq x y z
N MET A 1 -5.69 14.43 6.70
CA MET A 1 -5.30 14.62 5.29
C MET A 1 -4.81 13.28 4.78
N PRO A 2 -5.61 12.51 4.05
CA PRO A 2 -5.15 11.32 3.36
C PRO A 2 -4.25 11.71 2.19
N LEU A 3 -3.22 10.91 1.90
CA LEU A 3 -2.31 11.14 0.78
C LEU A 3 -2.82 10.42 -0.47
N THR A 4 -3.68 11.07 -1.24
CA THR A 4 -4.10 10.59 -2.56
C THR A 4 -2.93 10.70 -3.57
N LEU A 5 -2.07 9.67 -3.58
CA LEU A 5 -0.97 9.56 -4.56
C LEU A 5 -1.52 9.32 -5.97
N SER A 6 -1.88 10.42 -6.65
CA SER A 6 -2.51 10.38 -7.96
C SER A 6 -1.62 9.69 -9.01
N PRO A 7 -2.13 8.68 -9.77
CA PRO A 7 -1.36 7.88 -10.72
C PRO A 7 -0.46 8.61 -11.75
N PRO A 8 -0.75 9.85 -12.21
CA PRO A 8 0.09 10.54 -13.20
C PRO A 8 1.54 10.80 -12.75
N ARG A 9 1.80 10.95 -11.44
CA ARG A 9 3.14 11.31 -10.94
C ARG A 9 4.14 10.15 -11.03
N LEU A 10 3.73 8.91 -10.74
CA LEU A 10 4.60 7.73 -10.84
C LEU A 10 5.06 7.45 -12.29
N LEU A 11 4.20 7.76 -13.27
CA LEU A 11 4.49 7.60 -14.70
C LEU A 11 5.52 8.62 -15.23
N LEU A 12 5.58 9.83 -14.65
CA LEU A 12 6.50 10.88 -15.10
C LEU A 12 7.97 10.60 -14.72
N LEU A 13 8.21 10.05 -13.53
CA LEU A 13 9.55 9.69 -13.06
C LEU A 13 10.15 8.54 -13.88
N LEU A 14 9.36 7.50 -14.17
CA LEU A 14 9.81 6.36 -14.98
C LEU A 14 10.08 6.74 -16.44
N ARG A 15 9.28 7.63 -17.06
CA ARG A 15 9.52 8.10 -18.44
C ARG A 15 10.81 8.91 -18.59
N ARG A 16 11.26 9.64 -17.56
CA ARG A 16 12.48 10.47 -17.64
C ARG A 16 13.78 9.67 -17.83
N ARG A 17 13.83 8.37 -17.47
CA ARG A 17 15.05 7.55 -17.63
C ARG A 17 15.24 6.95 -19.03
N GLN A 18 14.20 6.84 -19.87
CA GLN A 18 14.34 6.30 -21.24
C GLN A 18 14.69 7.36 -22.30
N ALA A 19 14.43 8.65 -22.05
CA ALA A 19 14.64 9.73 -23.00
C ALA A 19 16.02 10.41 -22.87
N LYS A 20 17.11 9.66 -23.08
CA LYS A 20 18.47 10.24 -23.17
C LYS A 20 19.36 9.57 -24.23
N VAL A 21 18.97 9.74 -25.50
CA VAL A 21 19.80 9.53 -26.70
C VAL A 21 19.87 10.87 -27.48
N GLN A 22 20.99 11.14 -28.16
CA GLN A 22 21.50 12.47 -28.55
C GLN A 22 21.65 12.55 -30.10
N GLU A 23 21.44 13.63 -30.88
CA GLU A 23 21.09 15.07 -30.74
C GLU A 23 20.37 15.52 -32.08
N PRO A 24 20.42 16.77 -32.66
CA PRO A 24 20.77 18.13 -32.19
C PRO A 24 19.75 19.26 -32.48
N ARG A 25 20.00 20.40 -31.80
CA ARG A 25 19.67 21.82 -32.08
C ARG A 25 18.82 22.24 -33.30
N SER A 26 17.87 23.16 -33.05
CA SER A 26 17.56 24.30 -33.92
C SER A 26 17.04 25.52 -33.11
N THR A 27 17.00 26.71 -33.72
CA THR A 27 16.91 28.04 -33.07
C THR A 27 15.62 28.80 -33.36
N ALA A 28 15.08 29.60 -32.40
CA ALA A 28 14.80 31.06 -32.58
C ALA A 28 13.95 31.72 -31.46
N ARG A 29 14.49 32.86 -30.95
CA ARG A 29 13.89 34.16 -30.53
C ARG A 29 12.59 34.28 -29.67
N PRO A 30 12.54 35.26 -28.73
CA PRO A 30 11.36 35.57 -27.91
C PRO A 30 10.51 36.73 -28.46
N CYS A 31 9.22 36.76 -28.07
CA CYS A 31 8.34 37.93 -28.21
C CYS A 31 7.78 38.35 -26.83
N ARG A 32 7.72 39.67 -26.59
CA ARG A 32 7.15 40.27 -25.37
C ARG A 32 5.68 40.66 -25.58
N GLY A 33 4.91 40.54 -24.51
CA GLY A 33 3.97 41.60 -24.11
C GLY A 33 2.50 41.41 -24.43
N ALA A 34 1.72 41.12 -23.39
CA ALA A 34 0.41 41.72 -23.18
C ALA A 34 0.19 41.88 -21.67
N ARG A 35 -0.02 43.12 -21.19
CA ARG A 35 -0.59 43.37 -19.85
C ARG A 35 -2.11 43.35 -19.98
N LEU A 36 -2.79 42.68 -19.08
CA LEU A 36 -4.18 42.96 -18.74
C LEU A 36 -4.29 42.93 -17.20
N SER A 37 -4.86 43.99 -16.65
CA SER A 37 -4.99 44.23 -15.22
C SER A 37 -6.46 44.39 -14.86
N CYS A 38 -6.92 43.69 -13.84
CA CYS A 38 -8.07 44.08 -13.02
C CYS A 38 -7.78 43.70 -11.57
N ALA A 39 -8.11 44.60 -10.65
CA ALA A 39 -8.08 44.43 -9.21
C ALA A 39 -8.93 45.56 -8.58
N PRO A 40 -9.35 45.45 -7.31
CA PRO A 40 -9.55 44.25 -6.50
C PRO A 40 -11.04 44.09 -6.11
N ASP A 41 -11.37 42.99 -5.44
CA ASP A 41 -12.39 43.04 -4.38
C ASP A 41 -11.80 42.34 -3.15
N GLU A 42 -11.70 43.09 -2.05
CA GLU A 42 -11.16 42.58 -0.79
C GLU A 42 -12.27 41.93 0.04
N VAL A 43 -12.12 40.64 0.33
CA VAL A 43 -12.64 40.07 1.59
C VAL A 43 -11.52 39.25 2.21
N ALA A 44 -11.04 39.68 3.36
CA ALA A 44 -9.96 39.02 4.06
C ALA A 44 -10.43 37.73 4.73
N ALA A 45 -9.78 36.61 4.39
CA ALA A 45 -9.72 35.40 5.20
C ALA A 45 -8.25 34.96 5.23
N THR A 46 -7.63 34.99 6.41
CA THR A 46 -6.22 34.64 6.60
C THR A 46 -6.07 33.16 6.88
N ASP A 47 -6.25 32.34 5.86
CA ASP A 47 -5.93 30.92 5.94
C ASP A 47 -4.43 30.72 5.69
N ALA A 48 -3.66 30.91 6.76
CA ALA A 48 -2.26 30.53 6.84
C ALA A 48 -2.13 29.00 6.99
N GLU A 49 -2.68 28.25 6.02
CA GLU A 49 -2.46 26.82 5.93
C GLU A 49 -0.98 26.57 5.64
N GLN A 50 -0.37 25.76 6.50
CA GLN A 50 1.05 25.46 6.45
C GLN A 50 1.33 24.63 5.21
N GLN A 51 1.88 25.27 4.18
CA GLN A 51 2.61 24.59 3.12
C GLN A 51 3.89 23.99 3.70
N GLN A 52 3.74 22.90 4.46
CA GLN A 52 4.80 21.92 4.58
C GLN A 52 5.00 21.38 3.17
N GLY A 53 6.08 21.81 2.52
CA GLY A 53 6.48 21.23 1.26
C GLY A 53 6.77 19.76 1.50
N GLU A 54 5.92 18.89 0.96
CA GLU A 54 6.23 17.47 0.81
C GLU A 54 7.52 17.40 -0.02
N GLU A 55 8.65 17.17 0.65
CA GLU A 55 9.89 16.83 -0.04
C GLU A 55 9.61 15.57 -0.86
N GLU A 56 9.80 15.62 -2.18
CA GLU A 56 9.52 14.48 -3.06
C GLU A 56 10.40 13.30 -2.63
N GLU A 57 9.81 12.35 -1.89
CA GLU A 57 10.53 11.17 -1.41
C GLU A 57 11.11 10.37 -2.59
N GLU A 58 12.37 9.97 -2.47
CA GLU A 58 13.00 9.15 -3.52
C GLU A 58 12.36 7.76 -3.57
N LEU A 59 11.59 7.50 -4.63
CA LEU A 59 10.95 6.21 -4.88
C LEU A 59 11.86 5.30 -5.72
N VAL A 60 12.20 4.14 -5.18
CA VAL A 60 13.05 3.13 -5.84
C VAL A 60 12.23 1.87 -6.12
N LEU A 61 12.18 1.46 -7.39
CA LEU A 61 11.61 0.17 -7.79
C LEU A 61 12.59 -0.96 -7.45
N LEU A 62 12.24 -1.83 -6.51
CA LEU A 62 13.06 -2.97 -6.09
C LEU A 62 12.79 -4.23 -6.94
N ALA A 63 11.51 -4.48 -7.23
CA ALA A 63 11.05 -5.69 -7.93
C ALA A 63 9.86 -5.37 -8.84
N SER A 64 9.75 -6.08 -9.97
CA SER A 64 8.65 -5.97 -10.92
C SER A 64 8.35 -7.33 -11.56
N TYR A 65 7.12 -7.81 -11.39
CA TYR A 65 6.67 -9.13 -11.84
C TYR A 65 5.28 -9.06 -12.52
N ARG A 66 4.88 -10.17 -13.14
CA ARG A 66 3.51 -10.45 -13.63
C ARG A 66 3.24 -11.93 -13.40
N THR A 67 2.02 -12.27 -13.04
CA THR A 67 1.59 -13.65 -12.78
C THR A 67 0.29 -13.96 -13.52
N ALA A 68 -0.33 -15.10 -13.22
CA ALA A 68 -1.68 -15.42 -13.68
C ALA A 68 -2.78 -14.71 -12.86
N PHE A 69 -2.45 -14.17 -11.69
CA PHE A 69 -3.38 -13.50 -10.78
C PHE A 69 -3.28 -11.98 -10.87
N ASN A 70 -2.06 -11.45 -10.97
CA ASN A 70 -1.77 -10.02 -11.00
C ASN A 70 -1.07 -9.64 -12.32
N GLU A 71 -1.68 -8.72 -13.07
CA GLU A 71 -1.12 -8.24 -14.36
C GLU A 71 0.18 -7.43 -14.17
N VAL A 72 0.32 -6.82 -13.00
CA VAL A 72 1.45 -6.00 -12.55
C VAL A 72 1.65 -6.32 -11.07
N ILE A 73 2.89 -6.59 -10.68
CA ILE A 73 3.34 -6.58 -9.28
C ILE A 73 4.58 -5.69 -9.23
N MET A 74 4.61 -4.70 -8.34
CA MET A 74 5.75 -3.82 -8.13
C MET A 74 6.02 -3.66 -6.64
N VAL A 75 7.29 -3.82 -6.24
CA VAL A 75 7.76 -3.46 -4.89
C VAL A 75 8.50 -2.14 -4.99
N ILE A 76 7.99 -1.11 -4.31
CA ILE A 76 8.55 0.25 -4.33
C ILE A 76 9.01 0.61 -2.92
N ASP A 77 10.23 1.12 -2.80
CA ASP A 77 10.83 1.58 -1.55
C ASP A 77 10.88 3.10 -1.50
N SER A 78 10.65 3.69 -0.33
CA SER A 78 10.87 5.11 -0.04
C SER A 78 11.59 5.28 1.31
N PRO A 79 12.07 6.48 1.69
CA PRO A 79 12.70 6.70 3.00
C PRO A 79 11.78 6.38 4.20
N SER A 80 10.46 6.54 4.05
CA SER A 80 9.48 6.32 5.11
C SER A 80 8.82 4.93 5.08
N ASN A 81 8.62 4.34 3.89
CA ASN A 81 7.75 3.19 3.69
C ASN A 81 8.30 2.20 2.65
N ARG A 82 7.66 1.03 2.57
CA ARG A 82 7.74 0.11 1.45
C ARG A 82 6.35 -0.27 0.99
N TYR A 83 6.13 -0.28 -0.32
CA TYR A 83 4.82 -0.41 -0.95
C TYR A 83 4.76 -1.63 -1.84
N LEU A 84 3.69 -2.40 -1.73
CA LEU A 84 3.26 -3.35 -2.76
C LEU A 84 2.23 -2.64 -3.64
N VAL A 85 2.52 -2.57 -4.93
CA VAL A 85 1.62 -2.01 -5.95
C VAL A 85 1.21 -3.14 -6.88
N LEU A 86 -0.09 -3.38 -6.99
CA LEU A 86 -0.67 -4.42 -7.84
C LEU A 86 -1.52 -3.80 -8.97
N ASP A 87 -1.80 -4.64 -9.96
CA ASP A 87 -2.74 -4.42 -11.06
C ASP A 87 -2.46 -3.23 -12.00
N PRO A 88 -3.14 -3.16 -13.17
CA PRO A 88 -2.94 -2.08 -14.14
C PRO A 88 -3.34 -0.70 -13.60
N THR A 89 -4.20 -0.66 -12.58
CA THR A 89 -4.59 0.55 -11.84
C THR A 89 -3.44 1.14 -11.03
N ARG A 90 -2.44 0.32 -10.65
CA ARG A 90 -1.29 0.70 -9.83
C ARG A 90 -1.66 1.27 -8.47
N ASN A 91 -2.71 0.72 -7.86
CA ASN A 91 -3.08 1.04 -6.50
C ASN A 91 -2.03 0.49 -5.53
N VAL A 92 -1.96 1.05 -4.32
CA VAL A 92 -1.18 0.48 -3.22
C VAL A 92 -2.03 -0.60 -2.54
N HIS A 93 -1.56 -1.84 -2.56
CA HIS A 93 -2.23 -2.99 -1.94
C HIS A 93 -1.55 -3.42 -0.63
N SER A 94 -0.40 -2.85 -0.28
CA SER A 94 0.17 -2.96 1.07
C SER A 94 1.21 -1.87 1.34
N ILE A 95 1.33 -1.51 2.61
CA ILE A 95 2.28 -0.52 3.14
C ILE A 95 3.00 -1.15 4.33
N LEU A 96 4.32 -1.12 4.33
CA LEU A 96 5.15 -1.38 5.51
C LEU A 96 5.88 -0.07 5.89
N PRO A 97 5.43 0.63 6.94
CA PRO A 97 6.15 1.79 7.43
C PRO A 97 7.45 1.38 8.12
N LYS A 98 8.52 2.15 7.92
CA LYS A 98 9.87 1.83 8.41
C LYS A 98 10.14 2.33 9.84
N LYS A 99 9.20 3.08 10.43
CA LYS A 99 9.36 3.78 11.72
C LYS A 99 8.14 3.66 12.64
N SER A 100 7.06 3.02 12.19
CA SER A 100 5.78 2.87 12.90
C SER A 100 5.08 1.59 12.42
N ALA A 101 4.11 1.10 13.19
CA ALA A 101 3.15 0.12 12.69
C ALA A 101 2.04 0.79 11.86
N TRP A 102 1.59 1.99 12.27
CA TRP A 102 0.45 2.69 11.69
C TRP A 102 0.69 3.15 10.25
N THR A 103 -0.32 2.95 9.40
CA THR A 103 -0.33 3.31 7.99
C THR A 103 -1.09 4.61 7.70
N ASN A 104 -1.93 5.07 8.64
CA ASN A 104 -2.89 6.16 8.45
C ASN A 104 -3.82 5.88 7.23
N SER A 105 -4.26 4.62 7.12
CA SER A 105 -5.15 4.08 6.09
C SER A 105 -6.06 2.99 6.70
N TYR A 106 -6.99 2.43 5.92
CA TYR A 106 -8.02 1.50 6.40
C TYR A 106 -7.49 0.23 7.10
N TRP A 107 -6.24 -0.18 6.83
CA TRP A 107 -5.60 -1.27 7.55
C TRP A 107 -5.52 -1.00 9.06
N ASP A 108 -5.43 0.26 9.49
CA ASP A 108 -5.35 0.63 10.91
C ASP A 108 -6.61 0.20 11.68
N GLU A 109 -7.77 0.19 11.02
CA GLU A 109 -9.04 -0.29 11.59
C GLU A 109 -9.05 -1.82 11.83
N CYS A 110 -8.27 -2.59 11.08
CA CYS A 110 -8.19 -4.06 11.25
C CYS A 110 -7.64 -4.44 12.64
N VAL A 111 -6.83 -3.55 13.24
CA VAL A 111 -6.27 -3.71 14.59
C VAL A 111 -7.36 -3.66 15.68
N SER A 112 -8.53 -3.07 15.39
CA SER A 112 -9.65 -3.04 16.33
C SER A 112 -10.35 -4.39 16.51
N LEU A 113 -10.32 -5.27 15.49
CA LEU A 113 -11.12 -6.50 15.44
C LEU A 113 -10.94 -7.39 16.69
N PRO A 114 -9.72 -7.66 17.20
CA PRO A 114 -9.50 -8.51 18.38
C PRO A 114 -10.14 -7.99 19.69
N THR A 115 -10.63 -6.74 19.72
CA THR A 115 -11.33 -6.19 20.90
C THR A 115 -12.83 -6.50 20.93
N VAL A 116 -13.43 -6.84 19.78
CA VAL A 116 -14.88 -7.05 19.63
C VAL A 116 -15.26 -8.50 19.33
N VAL A 117 -14.28 -9.39 19.16
CA VAL A 117 -14.46 -10.83 18.94
C VAL A 117 -14.02 -11.65 20.16
N PRO A 118 -14.49 -12.90 20.35
CA PRO A 118 -13.94 -13.79 21.37
C PRO A 118 -12.44 -14.07 21.14
N ARG A 119 -11.75 -14.60 22.16
CA ARG A 119 -10.36 -15.07 21.98
C ARG A 119 -10.34 -16.30 21.09
N GLY A 120 -9.45 -16.28 20.09
CA GLY A 120 -9.19 -17.39 19.18
C GLY A 120 -8.39 -16.92 17.96
N PRO A 121 -8.23 -17.79 16.96
CA PRO A 121 -7.57 -17.43 15.71
C PRO A 121 -8.37 -16.42 14.89
N VAL A 122 -7.68 -15.50 14.22
CA VAL A 122 -8.28 -14.54 13.28
C VAL A 122 -7.81 -14.85 11.86
N ALA A 123 -8.74 -14.91 10.92
CA ALA A 123 -8.43 -15.06 9.50
C ALA A 123 -8.12 -13.70 8.84
N LEU A 124 -7.16 -13.68 7.93
CA LEU A 124 -6.92 -12.61 6.97
C LEU A 124 -7.17 -13.15 5.56
N LEU A 125 -8.33 -12.87 4.98
CA LEU A 125 -8.66 -13.30 3.62
C LEU A 125 -8.15 -12.24 2.66
N GLY A 126 -7.09 -12.54 1.92
CA GLY A 126 -6.24 -11.53 1.30
C GLY A 126 -5.16 -11.10 2.30
N LEU A 127 -3.89 -11.31 1.95
CA LEU A 127 -2.75 -10.84 2.75
C LEU A 127 -2.05 -9.65 2.11
N GLY A 128 -1.99 -9.60 0.77
CA GLY A 128 -1.07 -8.71 0.10
C GLY A 128 0.35 -8.93 0.64
N ALA A 129 1.03 -7.85 1.04
CA ALA A 129 2.32 -7.92 1.70
C ALA A 129 2.29 -8.05 3.23
N GLY A 130 1.13 -8.35 3.82
CA GLY A 130 0.98 -8.60 5.24
C GLY A 130 0.77 -7.37 6.11
N THR A 131 0.37 -6.23 5.54
CA THR A 131 0.16 -4.94 6.26
C THR A 131 -0.63 -5.11 7.56
N ALA A 132 -1.86 -5.63 7.46
CA ALA A 132 -2.70 -5.90 8.63
C ALA A 132 -2.05 -6.88 9.62
N ALA A 133 -1.31 -7.89 9.12
CA ALA A 133 -0.66 -8.88 9.97
C ALA A 133 0.49 -8.29 10.80
N HIS A 134 1.31 -7.39 10.23
CA HIS A 134 2.33 -6.65 10.97
C HIS A 134 1.71 -5.87 12.13
N MET A 135 0.66 -5.10 11.85
CA MET A 135 0.02 -4.23 12.84
C MET A 135 -0.74 -5.02 13.92
N MET A 136 -1.43 -6.09 13.54
CA MET A 136 -2.13 -6.95 14.49
C MET A 136 -1.16 -7.71 15.41
N LEU A 137 0.01 -8.14 14.93
CA LEU A 137 1.02 -8.79 15.79
C LEU A 137 1.82 -7.80 16.65
N GLU A 138 2.00 -6.55 16.19
CA GLU A 138 2.59 -5.48 17.02
C GLU A 138 1.68 -5.17 18.24
N VAL A 139 0.38 -5.00 18.01
CA VAL A 139 -0.58 -4.59 19.07
C VAL A 139 -1.12 -5.77 19.87
N TRP A 140 -1.30 -6.92 19.23
CA TRP A 140 -1.81 -8.15 19.84
C TRP A 140 -0.80 -9.31 19.70
N PRO A 141 0.40 -9.22 20.29
CA PRO A 141 1.46 -10.21 20.10
C PRO A 141 1.11 -11.66 20.50
N TRP A 142 -0.02 -11.91 21.16
CA TRP A 142 -0.53 -13.26 21.47
C TRP A 142 -1.45 -13.87 20.39
N ILE A 143 -1.82 -13.10 19.36
CA ILE A 143 -2.87 -13.49 18.41
C ILE A 143 -2.36 -14.53 17.40
N GLN A 144 -3.20 -15.54 17.11
CA GLN A 144 -2.99 -16.44 15.98
C GLN A 144 -3.63 -15.83 14.74
N LEU A 145 -2.83 -15.45 13.76
CA LEU A 145 -3.31 -15.04 12.44
C LEU A 145 -3.18 -16.22 11.48
N ILE A 146 -4.21 -16.47 10.67
CA ILE A 146 -4.12 -17.39 9.54
C ILE A 146 -4.53 -16.62 8.29
N GLY A 147 -3.58 -16.40 7.39
CA GLY A 147 -3.78 -15.57 6.20
C GLY A 147 -3.80 -16.38 4.92
N TRP A 148 -4.66 -15.98 3.99
CA TRP A 148 -4.71 -16.52 2.63
C TRP A 148 -4.27 -15.48 1.61
N GLU A 149 -3.39 -15.88 0.71
CA GLU A 149 -3.04 -15.12 -0.49
C GLU A 149 -3.18 -16.04 -1.71
N ILE A 150 -3.78 -15.56 -2.79
CA ILE A 150 -3.98 -16.37 -3.99
C ILE A 150 -2.72 -16.42 -4.86
N ASP A 151 -1.89 -15.37 -4.84
CA ASP A 151 -0.68 -15.29 -5.64
C ASP A 151 0.60 -15.69 -4.87
N PRO A 152 1.24 -16.84 -5.19
CA PRO A 152 2.48 -17.25 -4.53
C PRO A 152 3.61 -16.23 -4.67
N THR A 153 3.65 -15.48 -5.77
CA THR A 153 4.71 -14.48 -6.04
C THR A 153 4.59 -13.30 -5.07
N VAL A 154 3.37 -12.93 -4.69
CA VAL A 154 3.14 -11.90 -3.67
C VAL A 154 3.71 -12.38 -2.34
N ILE A 155 3.46 -13.63 -1.93
CA ILE A 155 4.03 -14.19 -0.69
C ILE A 155 5.57 -14.26 -0.73
N GLU A 156 6.18 -14.70 -1.84
CA GLU A 156 7.64 -14.70 -1.99
C GLU A 156 8.23 -13.29 -1.80
N LEU A 157 7.69 -12.30 -2.50
CA LEU A 157 8.11 -10.90 -2.36
C LEU A 157 7.83 -10.34 -0.95
N SER A 158 6.79 -10.80 -0.28
CA SER A 158 6.46 -10.40 1.09
C SER A 158 7.49 -10.88 2.11
N ARG A 159 8.01 -12.10 1.91
CA ARG A 159 9.09 -12.66 2.73
C ARG A 159 10.40 -11.92 2.48
N ASP A 160 10.76 -11.70 1.21
CA ASP A 160 12.01 -11.05 0.80
C ASP A 160 12.06 -9.55 1.18
N TYR A 161 10.96 -8.83 0.97
CA TYR A 161 10.94 -7.37 1.02
C TYR A 161 10.12 -6.78 2.18
N PHE A 162 9.10 -7.47 2.70
CA PHE A 162 8.22 -6.91 3.73
C PHE A 162 8.46 -7.55 5.10
N GLY A 163 9.34 -8.54 5.21
CA GLY A 163 9.69 -9.16 6.49
C GLY A 163 8.63 -10.12 7.03
N MET A 164 7.72 -10.60 6.16
CA MET A 164 6.65 -11.54 6.51
C MET A 164 7.18 -12.79 7.23
N SER A 165 8.37 -13.29 6.88
CA SER A 165 9.03 -14.42 7.59
C SER A 165 9.48 -14.13 9.03
N THR A 166 9.30 -12.90 9.52
CA THR A 166 9.36 -12.59 10.96
C THR A 166 8.01 -12.82 11.63
N LEU A 167 6.90 -12.51 10.95
CA LEU A 167 5.54 -12.78 11.44
C LEU A 167 5.23 -14.28 11.48
N GLU A 168 5.81 -15.05 10.56
CA GLU A 168 5.71 -16.52 10.53
C GLU A 168 6.41 -17.21 11.73
N LYS A 169 7.14 -16.46 12.57
CA LYS A 169 7.74 -16.96 13.81
C LYS A 169 6.84 -16.64 14.99
N THR A 170 6.80 -17.57 15.94
CA THR A 170 6.11 -17.37 17.22
C THR A 170 6.76 -16.24 18.03
N THR A 171 5.95 -15.27 18.46
CA THR A 171 6.37 -14.21 19.39
C THR A 171 6.58 -14.74 20.81
N GLU A 172 7.11 -13.92 21.71
CA GLU A 172 7.24 -14.24 23.14
C GLU A 172 5.89 -14.51 23.84
N LEU A 173 4.78 -13.98 23.31
CA LEU A 173 3.43 -14.20 23.85
C LEU A 173 2.61 -15.24 23.05
N GLY A 174 3.29 -15.98 22.16
CA GLY A 174 2.72 -17.12 21.46
C GLY A 174 2.03 -16.82 20.13
N GLY A 175 1.85 -15.55 19.76
CA GLY A 175 1.24 -15.14 18.48
C GLY A 175 2.12 -15.47 17.27
N SER A 176 1.49 -15.60 16.10
CA SER A 176 2.19 -15.83 14.81
C SER A 176 1.23 -15.72 13.62
N LEU A 177 1.79 -15.54 12.42
CA LEU A 177 1.08 -15.64 11.14
C LEU A 177 1.33 -17.01 10.47
N SER A 178 0.27 -17.77 10.24
CA SER A 178 0.28 -18.94 9.34
C SER A 178 -0.15 -18.51 7.93
N VAL A 179 0.74 -18.66 6.94
CA VAL A 179 0.46 -18.27 5.55
C VAL A 179 -0.01 -19.48 4.73
N HIS A 180 -1.18 -19.34 4.10
CA HIS A 180 -1.73 -20.29 3.14
C HIS A 180 -1.75 -19.65 1.74
N ILE A 181 -1.33 -20.41 0.73
CA ILE A 181 -1.40 -19.98 -0.67
C ILE A 181 -2.59 -20.68 -1.33
N GLY A 182 -3.53 -19.90 -1.86
CA GLY A 182 -4.71 -20.38 -2.56
C GLY A 182 -5.93 -19.48 -2.41
N ASP A 183 -7.05 -19.90 -3.01
CA ASP A 183 -8.33 -19.20 -2.93
C ASP A 183 -8.89 -19.18 -1.50
N ALA A 184 -8.98 -17.99 -0.92
CA ALA A 184 -9.52 -17.71 0.41
C ALA A 184 -11.04 -17.99 0.55
N LEU A 185 -11.76 -18.10 -0.56
CA LEU A 185 -13.19 -18.40 -0.62
C LEU A 185 -13.46 -19.89 -0.94
N SER A 186 -12.42 -20.70 -1.12
CA SER A 186 -12.54 -22.15 -1.29
C SER A 186 -13.19 -22.78 -0.04
N PRO A 187 -14.06 -23.81 -0.20
CA PRO A 187 -14.53 -24.63 0.92
C PRO A 187 -13.41 -25.30 1.74
N SER A 188 -12.18 -25.36 1.20
CA SER A 188 -10.99 -25.85 1.91
C SER A 188 -10.23 -24.77 2.70
N ALA A 189 -10.58 -23.48 2.58
CA ALA A 189 -9.98 -22.37 3.33
C ALA A 189 -10.57 -22.29 4.75
N THR A 190 -10.31 -23.33 5.54
CA THR A 190 -10.85 -23.48 6.91
C THR A 190 -9.77 -23.99 7.86
N VAL A 191 -9.98 -23.77 9.16
CA VAL A 191 -9.15 -24.32 10.24
C VAL A 191 -10.02 -25.10 11.22
N GLU A 192 -9.44 -26.07 11.92
CA GLU A 192 -10.14 -26.80 12.98
C GLU A 192 -10.61 -25.83 14.07
N GLY A 193 -11.88 -25.97 14.49
CA GLY A 193 -12.52 -25.05 15.44
C GLY A 193 -13.01 -23.72 14.84
N GLY A 194 -12.64 -23.39 13.59
CA GLY A 194 -13.03 -22.15 12.92
C GLY A 194 -12.28 -20.91 13.43
N PHE A 195 -12.75 -19.73 13.02
CA PHE A 195 -12.14 -18.45 13.36
C PHE A 195 -12.98 -17.68 14.39
N ALA A 196 -12.32 -16.97 15.30
CA ALA A 196 -12.97 -16.02 16.21
C ALA A 196 -13.36 -14.71 15.50
N GLY A 197 -12.57 -14.29 14.51
CA GLY A 197 -12.84 -13.14 13.66
C GLY A 197 -12.25 -13.34 12.25
N ILE A 198 -12.76 -12.60 11.27
CA ILE A 198 -12.31 -12.66 9.88
C ILE A 198 -12.17 -11.22 9.38
N VAL A 199 -10.97 -10.86 8.92
CA VAL A 199 -10.74 -9.68 8.08
C VAL A 199 -10.85 -10.12 6.62
N VAL A 200 -11.57 -9.34 5.81
CA VAL A 200 -11.70 -9.57 4.37
C VAL A 200 -11.03 -8.40 3.64
N ASP A 201 -9.80 -8.61 3.19
CA ASP A 201 -8.97 -7.65 2.43
C ASP A 201 -8.77 -8.17 0.99
N LEU A 202 -9.87 -8.63 0.39
CA LEU A 202 -9.91 -9.19 -0.97
C LEU A 202 -10.23 -8.10 -1.99
N PHE A 203 -9.44 -8.02 -3.05
CA PHE A 203 -9.67 -7.09 -4.16
C PHE A 203 -10.48 -7.75 -5.28
N ALA A 204 -11.41 -6.99 -5.86
CA ALA A 204 -12.17 -7.36 -7.05
C ALA A 204 -11.84 -6.40 -8.21
N ASP A 205 -11.52 -6.94 -9.38
CA ASP A 205 -11.14 -6.20 -10.60
C ASP A 205 -10.02 -5.13 -10.43
N GLY A 206 -9.18 -5.22 -9.39
CA GLY A 206 -8.18 -4.19 -9.07
C GLY A 206 -8.75 -2.81 -8.73
N LYS A 207 -10.05 -2.72 -8.38
CA LYS A 207 -10.78 -1.48 -8.10
C LYS A 207 -10.88 -1.21 -6.60
N VAL A 208 -10.39 -0.07 -6.15
CA VAL A 208 -10.70 0.48 -4.83
C VAL A 208 -12.17 0.94 -4.82
N LEU A 209 -12.94 0.58 -3.80
CA LEU A 209 -14.31 1.06 -3.61
C LEU A 209 -14.32 2.59 -3.56
N PRO A 210 -15.27 3.31 -4.19
CA PRO A 210 -15.29 4.78 -4.19
C PRO A 210 -15.21 5.42 -2.80
N GLN A 211 -15.74 4.75 -1.78
CA GLN A 211 -15.72 5.16 -0.37
C GLN A 211 -14.34 5.06 0.31
N LEU A 212 -13.35 4.44 -0.36
CA LEU A 212 -11.98 4.26 0.10
C LEU A 212 -10.97 5.06 -0.75
N GLN A 213 -11.45 6.03 -1.53
CA GLN A 213 -10.63 6.87 -2.43
C GLN A 213 -10.40 8.31 -1.90
N GLU A 214 -10.72 8.56 -0.62
CA GLU A 214 -10.56 9.87 0.05
C GLU A 214 -9.09 10.22 0.39
#